data_AF-A0A1E1K5Z7-F1
#
_entry.id   AF-A0A1E1K5Z7-F1
#
_cell.length_a   1.000
_cell.length_b   1.000
_cell.length_c   1.000
_cell.angle_alpha   90.00
_cell.angle_beta   90.00
_cell.angle_gamma   90.00
#
_symmetry.space_group_name_H-M   'P 1'
#
loop_
_entity.id
_entity.type
_entity.pdbx_description
1 polymer ?
#
loop_
_entity_poly.entity_id
_entity_poly.type
_entity_poly.pdbx_seq_one_letter_code
_entity_poly.pdbx_strand_id
1 'polypeptide(L)'
;MASILTSCGPAPPVAIYSDIQTGFTAIQAHARAYSYTLRQRDIRLFRALFICDRAGKYDPKGKQSDVDASKRRKNTRSKKCDCQMRVTLIKDRASEQWEVKVLEATHNHAASADITAYLAYRIASLPAETRVTISSLAKAGVLNAQILSALREEAPGANISLLSKDISNLV
;
A
#
# COMPACT_ATOMS: atom_id res chain seq x y z
N MET A 1 -11.69 9.54 -29.62
CA MET A 1 -11.16 8.16 -29.58
C MET A 1 -11.06 7.74 -28.13
N ALA A 2 -11.84 6.75 -27.70
CA ALA A 2 -11.80 6.27 -26.32
C ALA A 2 -10.47 5.53 -26.11
N SER A 3 -9.56 6.10 -25.32
CA SER A 3 -8.37 5.39 -24.87
C SER A 3 -8.83 4.11 -24.18
N ILE A 4 -8.55 2.97 -24.80
CA ILE A 4 -8.65 1.67 -24.16
C ILE A 4 -7.65 1.73 -23.02
N LEU A 5 -8.13 2.04 -21.81
CA LEU A 5 -7.33 1.93 -20.61
C LEU A 5 -7.02 0.46 -20.47
N THR A 6 -5.79 0.07 -20.80
CA THR A 6 -5.30 -1.27 -20.48
C THR A 6 -5.49 -1.44 -18.99
N SER A 7 -6.42 -2.32 -18.60
CA SER A 7 -6.73 -2.57 -17.20
C SER A 7 -5.44 -2.98 -16.50
N CYS A 8 -5.27 -2.54 -15.25
CA CYS A 8 -4.18 -3.00 -14.42
C CYS A 8 -4.10 -4.55 -14.42
N GLY A 9 -2.91 -5.09 -14.18
CA GLY A 9 -2.60 -6.51 -14.40
C GLY A 9 -3.50 -7.51 -13.64
N PRO A 10 -3.29 -8.82 -13.88
CA PRO A 10 -4.18 -9.87 -13.41
C PRO A 10 -4.24 -9.91 -11.88
N ALA A 11 -5.28 -10.56 -11.36
CA ALA A 11 -5.36 -10.86 -9.94
C ALA A 11 -4.25 -11.85 -9.52
N PRO A 12 -3.79 -11.78 -8.25
CA PRO A 12 -2.91 -12.79 -7.67
C PRO A 12 -3.49 -14.20 -7.86
N PRO A 13 -2.65 -15.20 -8.18
CA PRO A 13 -3.10 -16.57 -8.36
C PRO A 13 -3.63 -17.16 -7.05
N VAL A 14 -4.50 -18.16 -7.18
CA VAL A 14 -4.92 -18.99 -6.04
C VAL A 14 -3.71 -19.75 -5.54
N ALA A 15 -3.46 -19.64 -4.23
CA ALA A 15 -2.33 -20.26 -3.55
C ALA A 15 -2.67 -20.45 -2.08
N ILE A 16 -1.95 -21.36 -1.42
CA ILE A 16 -2.14 -21.71 -0.01
C ILE A 16 -0.90 -21.32 0.78
N TYR A 17 -1.10 -20.75 1.97
CA TYR A 17 -0.05 -20.26 2.84
C TYR A 17 -0.25 -20.73 4.29
N SER A 18 0.84 -20.81 5.05
CA SER A 18 0.81 -21.13 6.49
C SER A 18 0.13 -20.06 7.33
N ASP A 19 0.25 -18.80 6.92
CA ASP A 19 -0.18 -17.65 7.71
C ASP A 19 -0.51 -16.43 6.82
N ILE A 20 -1.21 -15.46 7.40
CA ILE A 20 -1.67 -14.25 6.71
C ILE A 20 -0.48 -13.41 6.22
N GLN A 21 0.61 -13.32 6.98
CA GLN A 21 1.74 -12.45 6.68
C GLN A 21 2.50 -12.96 5.46
N THR A 22 2.76 -14.26 5.39
CA THR A 22 3.36 -14.93 4.24
C THR A 22 2.47 -14.77 3.00
N GLY A 23 1.16 -15.03 3.14
CA GLY A 23 0.23 -14.87 2.03
C GLY A 23 0.12 -13.44 1.53
N PHE A 24 0.03 -12.45 2.43
CA PHE A 24 0.00 -11.04 2.04
C PHE A 24 1.29 -10.60 1.35
N THR A 25 2.45 -11.08 1.81
CA THR A 25 3.75 -10.78 1.19
C THR A 25 3.81 -11.32 -0.25
N ALA A 26 3.37 -12.56 -0.48
CA ALA A 26 3.33 -13.15 -1.81
C ALA A 26 2.32 -12.44 -2.74
N ILE A 27 1.12 -12.14 -2.25
CA ILE A 27 0.11 -11.34 -2.96
C ILE A 27 0.69 -9.97 -3.36
N GLN A 28 1.39 -9.31 -2.45
CA GLN A 28 1.97 -7.99 -2.67
C GLN A 28 3.15 -8.03 -3.64
N ALA A 29 3.94 -9.11 -3.64
CA ALA A 29 5.00 -9.35 -4.61
C ALA A 29 4.45 -9.56 -6.03
N HIS A 30 3.38 -10.36 -6.17
CA HIS A 30 2.68 -10.50 -7.46
C HIS A 30 2.15 -9.15 -7.95
N ALA A 31 1.46 -8.42 -7.08
CA ALA A 31 0.94 -7.09 -7.41
C ALA A 31 2.05 -6.11 -7.84
N ARG A 32 3.25 -6.23 -7.26
CA ARG A 32 4.45 -5.48 -7.65
C ARG A 32 4.90 -5.76 -9.08
N ALA A 33 4.93 -7.03 -9.48
CA ALA A 33 5.30 -7.42 -10.85
C ALA A 33 4.36 -6.81 -11.91
N TYR A 34 3.11 -6.50 -11.53
CA TYR A 34 2.09 -5.91 -12.41
C TYR A 34 1.77 -4.44 -12.09
N SER A 35 2.63 -3.77 -11.30
CA SER A 35 2.57 -2.33 -11.02
C SER A 35 1.26 -1.84 -10.37
N TYR A 36 0.69 -2.64 -9.46
CA TYR A 36 -0.36 -2.21 -8.53
C TYR A 36 -0.12 -2.65 -7.08
N THR A 37 -0.82 -2.01 -6.15
CA THR A 37 -0.71 -2.34 -4.73
C THR A 37 -2.06 -2.72 -4.15
N LEU A 38 -2.01 -3.64 -3.20
CA LEU A 38 -3.14 -4.07 -2.42
C LEU A 38 -2.93 -3.58 -0.99
N ARG A 39 -3.98 -3.04 -0.39
CA ARG A 39 -3.99 -2.65 1.01
C ARG A 39 -4.90 -3.58 1.78
N GLN A 40 -4.48 -3.91 2.99
CA GLN A 40 -5.34 -4.58 3.94
C GLN A 40 -6.54 -3.68 4.26
N ARG A 41 -7.75 -4.25 4.13
CA ARG A 41 -9.01 -3.58 4.49
C ARG A 41 -9.53 -4.07 5.83
N ASP A 42 -9.46 -5.37 6.07
CA ASP A 42 -10.02 -6.02 7.26
C ASP A 42 -9.23 -7.31 7.54
N ILE A 43 -9.01 -7.63 8.81
CA ILE A 43 -8.54 -8.93 9.28
C ILE A 43 -9.52 -9.42 10.35
N ARG A 44 -10.01 -10.64 10.13
CA ARG A 44 -10.85 -11.40 11.05
C ARG A 44 -10.22 -12.78 11.25
N LEU A 45 -10.70 -13.48 12.27
CA LEU A 45 -10.19 -14.78 12.69
C LEU A 45 -10.00 -15.80 11.55
N PHE A 46 -10.90 -15.83 10.57
CA PHE A 46 -10.86 -16.77 9.44
C PHE A 46 -10.76 -16.09 8.07
N ARG A 47 -10.49 -14.78 8.03
CA ARG A 47 -10.52 -14.01 6.79
C ARG A 47 -9.65 -12.77 6.86
N ALA A 48 -8.75 -12.59 5.89
CA ALA A 48 -8.10 -11.31 5.64
C ALA A 48 -8.52 -10.77 4.27
N LEU A 49 -9.03 -9.54 4.21
CA LEU A 49 -9.49 -8.89 2.98
C LEU A 49 -8.47 -7.85 2.52
N PHE A 50 -8.02 -7.99 1.28
CA PHE A 50 -7.12 -7.06 0.61
C PHE A 50 -7.83 -6.44 -0.61
N ILE A 51 -7.69 -5.13 -0.76
CA ILE A 51 -8.34 -4.37 -1.84
C ILE A 51 -7.31 -3.53 -2.57
N CYS A 52 -7.60 -3.16 -3.81
CA CYS A 52 -6.76 -2.22 -4.53
C CYS A 52 -6.55 -0.92 -3.72
N ASP A 53 -5.33 -0.39 -3.76
CA ASP A 53 -4.98 0.87 -3.13
C ASP A 53 -5.78 2.07 -3.68
N ARG A 54 -6.29 1.95 -4.92
CA ARG A 54 -7.21 2.92 -5.55
C ARG A 54 -8.71 2.62 -5.31
N ALA A 55 -9.04 1.65 -4.46
CA ALA A 55 -10.42 1.27 -4.18
C ALA A 55 -11.17 2.30 -3.30
N GLY A 56 -12.49 2.33 -3.50
CA GLY A 56 -13.43 3.22 -2.84
C GLY A 56 -13.55 4.59 -3.51
N LYS A 57 -14.54 5.37 -3.06
CA LYS A 57 -14.80 6.72 -3.58
C LYS A 57 -14.02 7.78 -2.80
N TYR A 58 -13.66 8.86 -3.46
CA TYR A 58 -13.12 10.04 -2.79
C TYR A 58 -14.23 10.70 -1.96
N ASP A 59 -13.92 11.02 -0.71
CA ASP A 59 -14.82 11.77 0.17
C ASP A 59 -14.38 13.26 0.19
N PRO A 60 -15.15 14.18 -0.42
CA PRO A 60 -14.80 15.58 -0.52
C PRO A 60 -15.17 16.41 0.72
N LYS A 61 -15.58 15.81 1.86
CA LYS A 61 -16.01 16.53 3.09
C LYS A 61 -15.13 17.71 3.50
N GLY A 62 -13.81 17.64 3.29
CA GLY A 62 -12.88 18.75 3.60
C GLY A 62 -12.76 19.85 2.53
N LYS A 63 -13.59 19.82 1.49
CA LYS A 63 -13.59 20.72 0.33
C LYS A 63 -14.99 21.20 -0.06
N GLN A 64 -16.02 20.85 0.71
CA GLN A 64 -17.37 21.32 0.45
C GLN A 64 -17.45 22.85 0.63
N SER A 65 -18.38 23.48 -0.10
CA SER A 65 -18.51 24.95 -0.15
C SER A 65 -18.96 25.56 1.17
N ASP A 66 -19.56 24.77 2.05
CA ASP A 66 -20.00 25.09 3.40
C ASP A 66 -18.87 25.08 4.44
N VAL A 67 -17.72 24.46 4.14
CA VAL A 67 -16.54 24.48 5.01
C VAL A 67 -15.78 25.81 4.84
N ASP A 68 -15.46 26.46 5.96
CA ASP A 68 -14.64 27.67 6.01
C ASP A 68 -13.33 27.50 5.22
N ALA A 69 -12.96 28.50 4.41
CA ALA A 69 -11.80 28.43 3.52
C ALA A 69 -10.47 28.16 4.26
N SER A 70 -10.33 28.58 5.53
CA SER A 70 -9.16 28.30 6.36
C SER A 70 -9.07 26.83 6.80
N LYS A 71 -10.20 26.12 6.89
CA LYS A 71 -10.30 24.70 7.26
C LYS A 71 -10.29 23.76 6.06
N ARG A 72 -10.39 24.31 4.83
CA ARG A 72 -10.32 23.51 3.60
C ARG A 72 -8.92 22.97 3.41
N ARG A 73 -8.81 21.67 3.20
CA ARG A 73 -7.53 21.02 2.89
C ARG A 73 -7.08 21.40 1.49
N LYS A 74 -6.11 22.32 1.39
CA LYS A 74 -5.46 22.72 0.13
C LYS A 74 -4.64 21.55 -0.42
N ASN A 75 -4.54 21.45 -1.75
CA ASN A 75 -3.66 20.52 -2.48
C ASN A 75 -3.82 19.02 -2.18
N THR A 76 -4.98 18.56 -1.67
CA THR A 76 -5.22 17.12 -1.49
C THR A 76 -5.73 16.51 -2.79
N ARG A 77 -4.92 15.69 -3.47
CA ARG A 77 -5.35 14.83 -4.59
C ARG A 77 -5.56 13.41 -4.07
N SER A 78 -6.70 12.82 -4.40
CA SER A 78 -6.99 11.42 -4.06
C SER A 78 -6.64 10.51 -5.23
N LYS A 79 -6.00 9.37 -4.93
CA LYS A 79 -5.76 8.29 -5.89
C LYS A 79 -6.95 7.33 -6.05
N LYS A 80 -7.99 7.49 -5.23
CA LYS A 80 -9.18 6.63 -5.23
C LYS A 80 -10.01 6.84 -6.49
N CYS A 81 -10.31 5.77 -7.22
CA CYS A 81 -11.12 5.77 -8.44
C CYS A 81 -12.23 4.71 -8.41
N ASP A 82 -12.65 4.28 -7.22
CA ASP A 82 -13.67 3.25 -7.02
C ASP A 82 -13.33 1.89 -7.65
N CYS A 83 -12.04 1.56 -7.69
CA CYS A 83 -11.56 0.27 -8.16
C CYS A 83 -12.17 -0.87 -7.34
N GLN A 84 -12.68 -1.90 -8.03
CA GLN A 84 -13.40 -3.01 -7.39
C GLN A 84 -12.51 -4.21 -7.07
N MET A 85 -11.32 -4.32 -7.66
CA MET A 85 -10.34 -5.38 -7.41
C MET A 85 -10.15 -5.66 -5.92
N ARG A 86 -10.36 -6.92 -5.55
CA ARG A 86 -10.23 -7.40 -4.17
C ARG A 86 -9.97 -8.90 -4.13
N VAL A 87 -9.09 -9.28 -3.23
CA VAL A 87 -8.75 -10.67 -2.93
C VAL A 87 -8.85 -10.91 -1.44
N THR A 88 -9.07 -12.15 -1.04
CA THR A 88 -9.17 -12.53 0.36
C THR A 88 -8.30 -13.74 0.63
N LEU A 89 -7.66 -13.78 1.79
CA LEU A 89 -7.18 -15.02 2.37
C LEU A 89 -8.30 -15.58 3.25
N ILE A 90 -8.63 -16.86 3.10
CA ILE A 90 -9.61 -17.57 3.92
C ILE A 90 -8.88 -18.70 4.62
N LYS A 91 -9.05 -18.80 5.95
CA LYS A 91 -8.47 -19.90 6.71
C LYS A 91 -9.35 -21.14 6.55
N ASP A 92 -8.79 -22.20 6.00
CA ASP A 92 -9.38 -23.53 6.09
C ASP A 92 -9.26 -24.05 7.53
N ARG A 93 -10.38 -24.53 8.07
CA ARG A 93 -10.45 -25.00 9.46
C ARG A 93 -9.85 -26.40 9.62
N ALA A 94 -9.82 -27.20 8.57
CA ALA A 94 -9.29 -28.55 8.62
C ALA A 94 -7.77 -28.56 8.54
N SER A 95 -7.20 -27.86 7.54
CA SER A 95 -5.75 -27.77 7.35
C SER A 95 -5.06 -26.68 8.17
N GLU A 96 -5.83 -25.75 8.76
CA GLU A 96 -5.35 -24.48 9.33
C GLU A 96 -4.59 -23.57 8.37
N GLN A 97 -4.64 -23.86 7.07
CA GLN A 97 -3.94 -23.10 6.03
C GLN A 97 -4.81 -21.96 5.48
N TRP A 98 -4.16 -20.98 4.86
CA TRP A 98 -4.80 -19.80 4.31
C TRP A 98 -4.78 -19.83 2.78
N GLU A 99 -5.96 -19.95 2.18
CA GLU A 99 -6.13 -19.98 0.73
C GLU A 99 -6.47 -18.58 0.17
N VAL A 100 -5.83 -18.21 -0.93
CA VAL A 100 -6.18 -17.01 -1.71
C VAL A 100 -7.42 -17.26 -2.55
N LYS A 101 -8.45 -16.45 -2.32
CA LYS A 101 -9.62 -16.38 -3.16
C LYS A 101 -9.75 -15.00 -3.80
N VAL A 102 -9.85 -14.98 -5.13
CA VAL A 102 -10.14 -13.77 -5.89
C VAL A 102 -11.65 -13.50 -5.80
N LEU A 103 -12.03 -12.33 -5.30
CA LEU A 103 -13.44 -11.93 -5.18
C LEU A 103 -13.87 -11.01 -6.33
N GLU A 104 -12.95 -10.19 -6.81
CA GLU A 104 -13.09 -9.38 -8.03
C GLU A 104 -11.68 -9.18 -8.59
N ALA A 105 -11.49 -9.49 -9.88
CA ALA A 105 -10.21 -9.40 -10.57
C ALA A 105 -10.04 -8.07 -11.35
N THR A 106 -11.13 -7.35 -11.56
CA THR A 106 -11.17 -6.24 -12.50
C THR A 106 -10.65 -4.95 -11.89
N HIS A 107 -9.70 -4.33 -12.60
CA HIS A 107 -9.26 -2.96 -12.37
C HIS A 107 -9.91 -2.01 -13.37
N ASN A 108 -10.36 -0.85 -12.88
CA ASN A 108 -10.90 0.23 -13.73
C ASN A 108 -9.88 1.35 -14.00
N HIS A 109 -8.60 1.06 -13.80
CA HIS A 109 -7.50 1.99 -14.00
C HIS A 109 -6.29 1.26 -14.57
N ALA A 110 -5.44 2.01 -15.27
CA ALA A 110 -4.14 1.50 -15.70
C ALA A 110 -3.17 1.33 -14.52
N ALA A 111 -2.13 0.52 -14.75
CA ALA A 111 -1.00 0.41 -13.84
C ALA A 111 -0.27 1.76 -13.70
N SER A 112 0.40 2.00 -12.57
CA SER A 112 1.19 3.23 -12.42
C SER A 112 2.46 3.12 -13.24
N ALA A 113 2.78 4.17 -14.00
CA ALA A 113 4.09 4.32 -14.64
C ALA A 113 5.20 4.56 -13.62
N ASP A 114 4.86 5.11 -12.45
CA ASP A 114 5.79 5.37 -11.36
C ASP A 114 5.53 4.40 -10.20
N ILE A 115 6.42 3.41 -10.06
CA ILE A 115 6.44 2.44 -8.96
C ILE A 115 6.82 3.15 -7.65
N THR A 116 7.66 4.18 -7.70
CA THR A 116 8.08 4.91 -6.50
C THR A 116 6.93 5.69 -5.87
N ALA A 117 5.85 5.97 -6.59
CA ALA A 117 4.63 6.58 -6.06
C ALA A 117 3.95 5.73 -4.96
N TYR A 118 4.17 4.41 -4.95
CA TYR A 118 3.53 3.52 -3.99
C TYR A 118 4.34 3.34 -2.71
N LEU A 119 3.77 3.78 -1.59
CA LEU A 119 4.30 3.59 -0.24
C LEU A 119 4.73 2.14 0.04
N ALA A 120 3.89 1.16 -0.32
CA ALA A 120 4.15 -0.25 -0.06
C ALA A 120 5.47 -0.71 -0.71
N TYR A 121 5.79 -0.19 -1.91
CA TYR A 121 7.04 -0.54 -2.59
C TYR A 121 8.25 0.19 -2.00
N ARG A 122 8.08 1.46 -1.62
CA ARG A 122 9.14 2.22 -0.95
C ARG A 122 9.55 1.53 0.36
N ILE A 123 8.57 1.14 1.18
CA ILE A 123 8.80 0.39 2.41
C ILE A 123 9.38 -1.01 2.12
N ALA A 124 8.81 -1.76 1.17
CA ALA A 124 9.28 -3.11 0.84
C ALA A 124 10.73 -3.14 0.34
N SER A 125 11.21 -2.06 -0.25
CA SER A 125 12.59 -1.96 -0.75
C SER A 125 13.59 -1.47 0.31
N LEU A 126 13.14 -1.18 1.53
CA LEU A 126 14.03 -0.81 2.63
C LEU A 126 14.76 -2.02 3.19
N PRO A 127 16.10 -1.95 3.34
CA PRO A 127 16.86 -2.92 4.11
C PRO A 127 16.32 -3.06 5.54
N ALA A 128 16.43 -4.27 6.10
CA ALA A 128 15.98 -4.53 7.46
C ALA A 128 16.70 -3.62 8.48
N GLU A 129 18.01 -3.41 8.29
CA GLU A 129 18.83 -2.52 9.11
C GLU A 129 18.29 -1.09 9.11
N THR A 130 17.96 -0.54 7.94
CA THR A 130 17.36 0.79 7.81
C THR A 130 16.04 0.91 8.59
N ARG A 131 15.21 -0.15 8.60
CA ARG A 131 13.94 -0.15 9.37
C ARG A 131 14.19 -0.14 10.87
N VAL A 132 15.18 -0.89 11.34
CA VAL A 132 15.59 -0.90 12.75
C VAL A 132 16.10 0.49 13.16
N THR A 133 16.94 1.12 12.34
CA THR A 133 17.45 2.48 12.58
C THR A 133 16.30 3.49 12.66
N ILE A 134 15.36 3.47 11.71
CA ILE A 134 14.17 4.34 11.73
C ILE A 134 13.39 4.17 13.03
N SER A 135 13.15 2.91 13.43
CA SER A 135 12.35 2.59 14.62
C SER A 135 13.05 3.02 15.90
N SER A 136 14.38 2.86 15.97
CA SER A 136 15.20 3.29 17.11
C SER A 136 15.19 4.82 17.27
N LEU A 137 15.46 5.55 16.19
CA LEU A 137 15.49 7.01 16.21
C LEU A 137 14.12 7.62 16.52
N ALA A 138 13.04 7.04 15.99
CA ALA A 138 11.69 7.50 16.30
C ALA A 138 11.32 7.27 17.77
N LYS A 139 11.70 6.11 18.35
CA LYS A 139 11.53 5.85 19.79
C LYS A 139 12.34 6.82 20.67
N ALA A 140 13.49 7.28 20.18
CA ALA A 140 14.30 8.31 20.83
C ALA A 140 13.73 9.74 20.67
N GLY A 141 12.60 9.91 20.00
CA GLY A 141 11.95 11.21 19.80
C GLY A 141 12.57 12.08 18.71
N VAL A 142 13.43 11.52 17.87
CA VAL A 142 14.04 12.24 16.75
C VAL A 142 12.96 12.58 15.71
N LEU A 143 12.97 13.80 15.19
CA LEU A 143 11.97 14.25 14.22
C LEU A 143 12.15 13.51 12.89
N ASN A 144 11.04 13.15 12.23
CA ASN A 144 11.07 12.43 10.94
C ASN A 144 11.97 13.10 9.88
N ALA A 145 12.03 14.43 9.85
CA ALA A 145 12.92 15.16 8.94
C ALA A 145 14.40 14.91 9.24
N GLN A 146 14.77 14.83 10.52
CA GLN A 146 16.14 14.55 10.96
C GLN A 146 16.51 13.08 10.70
N ILE A 147 15.56 12.15 10.92
CA ILE A 147 15.74 10.73 10.56
C ILE A 147 16.04 10.61 9.06
N LEU A 148 15.30 11.31 8.20
CA LEU A 148 15.58 11.31 6.75
C LEU A 148 16.95 11.87 6.40
N SER A 149 17.36 12.97 7.04
CA SER A 149 18.69 13.55 6.81
C SER A 149 19.79 12.56 7.17
N ALA A 150 19.73 11.97 8.36
CA ALA A 150 20.70 10.97 8.82
C ALA A 150 20.78 9.77 7.86
N LEU A 151 19.65 9.24 7.41
CA LEU A 151 19.61 8.12 6.46
C LEU A 151 20.22 8.46 5.08
N ARG A 152 20.12 9.71 4.65
CA ARG A 152 20.71 10.17 3.38
C ARG A 152 22.22 10.38 3.51
N GLU A 153 22.70 10.74 4.69
CA GLU A 153 24.12 10.93 5.00
C GLU A 153 24.86 9.60 5.17
N GLU A 154 24.25 8.59 5.80
CA GLU A 154 24.88 7.28 6.03
C GLU A 154 24.99 6.40 4.77
N ALA A 155 24.14 6.63 3.76
CA ALA A 155 24.13 5.83 2.54
C ALA A 155 24.13 6.70 1.26
N PRO A 156 25.21 7.47 0.99
CA PRO A 156 25.33 8.29 -0.20
C PRO A 156 25.48 7.40 -1.44
N GLY A 157 24.35 6.98 -2.02
CA GLY A 157 24.28 6.09 -3.18
C GLY A 157 23.13 5.07 -3.12
N ALA A 158 22.64 4.77 -1.92
CA ALA A 158 21.36 4.07 -1.79
C ALA A 158 20.27 5.06 -2.20
N ASN A 159 19.51 4.75 -3.25
CA ASN A 159 18.39 5.57 -3.69
C ASN A 159 17.22 5.41 -2.70
N ILE A 160 17.39 5.95 -1.49
CA ILE A 160 16.40 5.95 -0.41
C ILE A 160 15.37 7.01 -0.78
N SER A 161 14.43 6.61 -1.63
CA SER A 161 13.30 7.45 -2.06
C SER A 161 12.24 7.60 -0.94
N LEU A 162 12.62 7.63 0.34
CA LEU A 162 11.69 7.79 1.44
C LEU A 162 11.20 9.23 1.58
N LEU A 163 9.90 9.34 1.86
CA LEU A 163 9.24 10.58 2.24
C LEU A 163 9.05 10.62 3.76
N SER A 164 8.91 11.82 4.34
CA SER A 164 8.68 11.98 5.78
C SER A 164 7.40 11.25 6.24
N LYS A 165 6.41 11.18 5.34
CA LYS A 165 5.19 10.44 5.55
C LYS A 165 5.41 8.92 5.64
N ASP A 166 6.44 8.39 4.99
CA ASP A 166 6.76 6.97 5.04
C ASP A 166 7.26 6.57 6.43
N ILE A 167 8.09 7.41 7.06
CA ILE A 167 8.51 7.24 8.45
C ILE A 167 7.30 7.21 9.38
N SER A 168 6.38 8.18 9.25
CA SER A 168 5.13 8.18 10.05
C SER A 168 4.26 6.94 9.86
N ASN A 169 4.43 6.16 8.79
CA ASN A 169 3.68 4.93 8.56
C ASN A 169 4.46 3.67 9.04
N LEU A 170 5.73 3.84 9.43
CA LEU A 170 6.59 2.77 9.92
C LEU A 170 6.66 2.72 11.45
N VAL A 171 6.32 3.81 12.14
CA VAL A 171 6.48 4.01 13.60
C VAL A 171 5.16 4.26 14.28
#